data_AF-A0A5C6PU01-F1
#
_entry.id   AF-A0A5C6PU01-F1
#
_cell.length_a   1.000
_cell.length_b   1.000
_cell.length_c   1.000
_cell.angle_alpha   90.00
_cell.angle_beta   90.00
_cell.angle_gamma   90.00
#
_symmetry.space_group_name_H-M   'P 1'
#
loop_
_entity.id
_entity.type
_entity.pdbx_description
1 polymer ?
#
loop_
_entity_poly.entity_id
_entity_poly.type
_entity_poly.pdbx_seq_one_letter_code
_entity_poly.pdbx_strand_id
1 'polypeptide(L)'
;QGSLVLLFFMAPTLASGQPNPEPADCSEVTERFSGTYPIYPAGHGSEISVFCDMETDNGGWTVSEIVVNWMEQSTSTDPGTITRLVSVCLLQSTGSVSLDNIYCLTSSKKHELRVVLEDFEGKTVYAYCGSFAVGDESSGYQLTVGNFTDGGAGDALVNHNQMKFTTLDRDNDLLDKENCARKYLGAFWYNKCHTANPNGVYRWGADGTLLGSAGSLGRVMTTH
;
A
#
# COMPACT_ATOMS: atom_id res chain seq x y z
N GLN A 1 23.36 -71.15 -23.83
CA GLN A 1 22.80 -69.79 -23.94
C GLN A 1 22.02 -69.50 -22.67
N GLY A 2 22.63 -68.79 -21.71
CA GLY A 2 21.97 -68.37 -20.48
C GLY A 2 21.61 -66.88 -20.62
N SER A 3 20.33 -66.55 -20.52
CA SER A 3 19.85 -65.18 -20.64
C SER A 3 19.75 -64.56 -19.24
N LEU A 4 20.53 -63.51 -18.99
CA LEU A 4 20.53 -62.77 -17.73
C LEU A 4 19.37 -61.76 -17.76
N VAL A 5 18.37 -61.94 -16.89
CA VAL A 5 17.25 -60.99 -16.75
C VAL A 5 17.64 -59.96 -15.68
N LEU A 6 17.93 -58.73 -16.12
CA LEU A 6 18.15 -57.58 -15.25
C LEU A 6 16.81 -57.00 -14.82
N LEU A 7 16.40 -57.27 -13.58
CA LEU A 7 15.27 -56.61 -12.93
C LEU A 7 15.74 -55.24 -12.40
N PHE A 8 15.34 -54.17 -13.07
CA PHE A 8 15.50 -52.82 -12.57
C PHE A 8 14.46 -52.57 -11.46
N PHE A 9 14.92 -52.58 -10.21
CA PHE A 9 14.15 -52.01 -9.11
C PHE A 9 14.19 -50.49 -9.24
N MET A 10 13.11 -49.87 -9.73
CA MET A 10 12.91 -48.44 -9.54
C MET A 10 12.62 -48.19 -8.06
N ALA A 11 13.60 -47.64 -7.34
CA ALA A 11 13.36 -47.11 -6.03
C ALA A 11 12.42 -45.89 -6.15
N PRO A 12 11.34 -45.79 -5.34
CA PRO A 12 10.51 -44.60 -5.34
C PRO A 12 11.37 -43.42 -4.88
N THR A 13 11.51 -42.41 -5.74
CA THR A 13 12.06 -41.12 -5.36
C THR A 13 11.13 -40.52 -4.31
N LEU A 14 11.59 -40.47 -3.06
CA LEU A 14 11.00 -39.60 -2.05
C LEU A 14 11.12 -38.18 -2.58
N ALA A 15 10.04 -37.68 -3.18
CA ALA A 15 9.88 -36.26 -3.39
C ALA A 15 9.89 -35.63 -2.00
N SER A 16 11.01 -35.02 -1.62
CA SER A 16 11.01 -34.07 -0.52
C SER A 16 10.01 -32.99 -0.93
N GLY A 17 8.82 -33.00 -0.33
CA GLY A 17 7.91 -31.88 -0.46
C GLY A 17 8.66 -30.66 0.06
N GLN A 18 9.17 -29.83 -0.85
CA GLN A 18 9.61 -28.51 -0.44
C GLN A 18 8.39 -27.86 0.21
N PRO A 19 8.56 -27.20 1.36
CA PRO A 19 7.49 -26.35 1.90
C PRO A 19 6.99 -25.48 0.75
N ASN A 20 5.66 -25.37 0.60
CA ASN A 20 5.12 -24.42 -0.36
C ASN A 20 5.79 -23.06 -0.09
N PRO A 21 6.27 -22.36 -1.12
CA PRO A 21 6.87 -21.05 -0.91
C PRO A 21 5.87 -20.15 -0.17
N GLU A 22 6.38 -19.45 0.83
CA GLU A 22 5.62 -18.45 1.60
C GLU A 22 5.10 -17.36 0.63
N PRO A 23 3.80 -17.01 0.65
CA PRO A 23 3.22 -16.10 -0.33
C PRO A 23 3.76 -14.69 -0.13
N ALA A 24 4.30 -14.07 -1.19
CA ALA A 24 4.82 -12.71 -1.10
C ALA A 24 3.70 -11.65 -0.96
N ASP A 25 2.54 -11.94 -1.54
CA ASP A 25 1.33 -11.10 -1.50
C ASP A 25 0.07 -11.95 -1.70
N CYS A 26 -1.09 -11.28 -1.77
CA CYS A 26 -2.39 -11.96 -1.88
C CYS A 26 -2.63 -12.69 -3.20
N SER A 27 -1.89 -12.37 -4.27
CA SER A 27 -2.01 -13.09 -5.55
C SER A 27 -1.45 -14.51 -5.47
N GLU A 28 -0.62 -14.80 -4.47
CA GLU A 28 0.02 -16.10 -4.23
C GLU A 28 -0.66 -16.90 -3.11
N VAL A 29 -1.61 -16.30 -2.39
CA VAL A 29 -2.42 -16.97 -1.38
C VAL A 29 -3.37 -17.96 -2.09
N THR A 30 -3.42 -19.20 -1.60
CA THR A 30 -4.13 -20.32 -2.25
C THR A 30 -5.62 -20.38 -1.94
N GLU A 31 -6.03 -19.64 -0.92
CA GLU A 31 -7.35 -19.57 -0.37
C GLU A 31 -8.29 -18.80 -1.31
N ARG A 32 -9.56 -19.19 -1.32
CA ARG A 32 -10.55 -18.67 -2.28
C ARG A 32 -11.50 -17.62 -1.73
N PHE A 33 -11.40 -17.34 -0.43
CA PHE A 33 -12.30 -16.43 0.26
C PHE A 33 -11.54 -15.21 0.71
N SER A 34 -12.19 -14.05 0.70
CA SER A 34 -11.60 -12.84 1.26
C SER A 34 -11.40 -12.99 2.76
N GLY A 35 -10.29 -12.46 3.27
CA GLY A 35 -9.93 -12.62 4.68
C GLY A 35 -8.52 -12.12 4.98
N THR A 36 -8.14 -12.16 6.25
CA THR A 36 -6.78 -11.82 6.67
C THR A 36 -5.86 -13.04 6.55
N TYR A 37 -4.74 -12.88 5.86
CA TYR A 37 -3.72 -13.89 5.60
C TYR A 37 -2.32 -13.37 5.92
N PRO A 38 -1.40 -14.23 6.38
CA PRO A 38 0.02 -13.89 6.46
C PRO A 38 0.65 -13.86 5.07
N ILE A 39 1.45 -12.84 4.80
CA ILE A 39 2.29 -12.71 3.59
C ILE A 39 3.71 -12.32 3.99
N TYR A 40 4.66 -12.50 3.08
CA TYR A 40 6.10 -12.36 3.32
C TYR A 40 6.76 -11.49 2.24
N PRO A 41 6.54 -10.16 2.23
CA PRO A 41 6.96 -9.29 1.12
C PRO A 41 8.47 -9.25 0.87
N ALA A 42 9.28 -9.45 1.91
CA ALA A 42 10.74 -9.53 1.81
C ALA A 42 11.26 -10.97 1.97
N GLY A 43 10.37 -11.97 1.87
CA GLY A 43 10.67 -13.39 2.06
C GLY A 43 10.66 -13.82 3.53
N HIS A 44 11.30 -14.96 3.80
CA HIS A 44 11.23 -15.64 5.10
C HIS A 44 11.59 -14.73 6.27
N GLY A 45 10.72 -14.68 7.28
CA GLY A 45 10.88 -13.84 8.47
C GLY A 45 10.35 -12.40 8.35
N SER A 46 9.80 -12.01 7.19
CA SER A 46 9.15 -10.69 6.97
C SER A 46 7.63 -10.73 7.09
N GLU A 47 7.10 -11.66 7.88
CA GLU A 47 5.66 -11.90 7.99
C GLU A 47 4.88 -10.64 8.38
N ILE A 48 3.84 -10.35 7.59
CA ILE A 48 2.82 -9.37 7.92
C ILE A 48 1.43 -9.95 7.63
N SER A 49 0.44 -9.57 8.44
CA SER A 49 -0.95 -9.96 8.21
C SER A 49 -1.65 -8.93 7.33
N VAL A 50 -2.21 -9.37 6.20
CA VAL A 50 -2.97 -8.53 5.27
C VAL A 50 -4.35 -9.12 4.93
N PHE A 51 -5.36 -8.28 4.73
CA PHE A 51 -6.62 -8.60 4.13
C PHE A 51 -6.43 -8.80 2.63
N CYS A 52 -6.70 -10.01 2.17
CA CYS A 52 -6.79 -10.36 0.77
C CYS A 52 -8.24 -10.27 0.33
N ASP A 53 -8.52 -9.43 -0.67
CA ASP A 53 -9.77 -9.49 -1.41
C ASP A 53 -9.60 -10.49 -2.55
N MET A 54 -10.29 -11.63 -2.40
CA MET A 54 -10.27 -12.76 -3.33
C MET A 54 -11.51 -12.79 -4.24
N GLU A 55 -12.36 -11.77 -4.18
CA GLU A 55 -13.66 -11.71 -4.86
C GLU A 55 -13.66 -10.68 -5.99
N THR A 56 -13.09 -9.50 -5.75
CA THR A 56 -13.10 -8.38 -6.70
C THR A 56 -12.18 -8.65 -7.89
N ASP A 57 -12.70 -8.53 -9.12
CA ASP A 57 -11.94 -8.62 -10.38
C ASP A 57 -10.95 -9.80 -10.45
N ASN A 58 -11.43 -11.01 -10.13
CA ASN A 58 -10.68 -12.27 -10.04
C ASN A 58 -9.79 -12.45 -8.80
N GLY A 59 -9.84 -11.52 -7.84
CA GLY A 59 -9.20 -11.66 -6.55
C GLY A 59 -7.68 -11.45 -6.58
N GLY A 60 -7.01 -11.81 -5.48
CA GLY A 60 -5.57 -11.63 -5.32
C GLY A 60 -5.16 -10.22 -4.88
N TRP A 61 -6.11 -9.39 -4.46
CA TRP A 61 -5.82 -8.02 -4.05
C TRP A 61 -5.31 -7.97 -2.62
N THR A 62 -4.09 -7.50 -2.44
CA THR A 62 -3.60 -7.04 -1.14
C THR A 62 -4.25 -5.70 -0.83
N VAL A 63 -5.26 -5.74 0.04
CA VAL A 63 -5.97 -4.55 0.46
C VAL A 63 -5.15 -3.84 1.51
N SER A 64 -5.21 -2.52 1.54
CA SER A 64 -4.50 -1.72 2.51
C SER A 64 -5.32 -0.46 2.81
N GLU A 65 -5.76 -0.29 4.06
CA GLU A 65 -6.46 0.94 4.44
C GLU A 65 -5.39 1.99 4.78
N ILE A 66 -5.33 3.13 4.08
CA ILE A 66 -4.40 4.16 4.54
C ILE A 66 -5.00 4.85 5.76
N VAL A 67 -4.38 4.69 6.93
CA VAL A 67 -4.78 5.41 8.14
C VAL A 67 -3.58 6.18 8.65
N VAL A 68 -3.70 7.49 8.63
CA VAL A 68 -2.71 8.38 9.23
C VAL A 68 -3.03 8.53 10.71
N ASN A 69 -2.24 7.88 11.56
CA ASN A 69 -2.33 8.08 13.00
C ASN A 69 -1.48 9.28 13.42
N TRP A 70 -2.12 10.23 14.10
CA TRP A 70 -1.48 11.37 14.73
C TRP A 70 -1.20 11.01 16.20
N MET A 71 0.06 10.69 16.53
CA MET A 71 0.47 10.57 17.94
C MET A 71 1.22 11.83 18.37
N GLU A 72 0.71 12.47 19.43
CA GLU A 72 1.45 13.51 20.15
C GLU A 72 2.35 12.81 21.17
N GLN A 73 3.67 12.83 20.94
CA GLN A 73 4.64 12.28 21.87
C GLN A 73 5.45 13.42 22.49
N SER A 74 5.40 13.57 23.82
CA SER A 74 6.26 14.50 24.55
C SER A 74 7.66 13.90 24.67
N THR A 75 8.56 14.19 23.71
CA THR A 75 9.89 13.59 23.69
C THR A 75 11.00 14.45 24.33
N SER A 76 10.69 15.55 25.03
CA SER A 76 11.73 16.35 25.68
C SER A 76 11.40 16.77 27.10
N THR A 77 12.45 16.81 27.93
CA THR A 77 12.57 17.50 29.23
C THR A 77 12.34 19.02 29.17
N ASP A 78 11.81 19.53 28.07
CA ASP A 78 11.49 20.93 27.82
C ASP A 78 9.97 21.05 27.64
N PRO A 79 9.23 21.72 28.55
CA PRO A 79 7.75 21.70 28.61
C PRO A 79 6.99 22.30 27.42
N GLY A 80 7.65 22.65 26.31
CA GLY A 80 7.06 23.35 25.17
C GLY A 80 7.16 22.65 23.81
N THR A 81 7.92 21.56 23.69
CA THR A 81 8.10 20.86 22.39
C THR A 81 7.18 19.66 22.30
N ILE A 82 6.08 19.79 21.56
CA ILE A 82 5.23 18.65 21.17
C ILE A 82 5.79 18.11 19.86
N THR A 83 6.35 16.89 19.89
CA THR A 83 6.71 16.17 18.66
C THR A 83 5.47 15.43 18.18
N ARG A 84 4.94 15.83 17.02
CA ARG A 84 3.87 15.10 16.33
C ARG A 84 4.51 14.06 15.42
N LEU A 85 4.44 12.80 15.81
CA LEU A 85 4.92 11.70 14.98
C LEU A 85 3.79 11.28 14.04
N VAL A 86 4.11 11.17 12.76
CA VAL A 86 3.19 10.66 11.73
C VAL A 86 3.69 9.28 11.32
N SER A 87 2.98 8.25 11.75
CA SER A 87 3.14 6.92 11.17
C SER A 87 2.15 6.78 10.03
N VAL A 88 2.64 6.79 8.80
CA VAL A 88 1.82 6.35 7.66
C VAL A 88 1.88 4.84 7.65
N CYS A 89 0.81 4.25 8.15
CA CYS A 89 0.57 2.84 8.07
C CYS A 89 -0.64 2.65 7.15
N LEU A 90 -0.46 1.81 6.15
CA LEU A 90 -1.56 1.08 5.54
C LEU A 90 -2.11 0.15 6.64
N LEU A 91 -2.98 0.67 7.50
CA LEU A 91 -3.57 -0.08 8.59
C LEU A 91 -4.59 -1.09 8.05
N GLN A 92 -4.72 -2.16 8.80
CA GLN A 92 -5.85 -3.06 8.76
C GLN A 92 -6.25 -3.38 10.20
N SER A 93 -7.36 -4.09 10.35
CA SER A 93 -7.84 -4.57 11.65
C SER A 93 -6.83 -5.41 12.46
N THR A 94 -5.77 -5.95 11.83
CA THR A 94 -4.79 -6.86 12.45
C THR A 94 -3.33 -6.39 12.41
N GLY A 95 -3.01 -5.22 11.84
CA GLY A 95 -1.62 -4.74 11.74
C GLY A 95 -1.42 -3.51 10.85
N SER A 96 -0.20 -2.97 10.89
CA SER A 96 0.23 -1.82 10.07
C SER A 96 1.15 -2.27 8.93
N VAL A 97 0.83 -1.89 7.69
CA VAL A 97 1.73 -2.02 6.54
C VAL A 97 2.51 -0.70 6.38
N SER A 98 3.85 -0.76 6.47
CA SER A 98 4.73 0.42 6.37
C SER A 98 5.04 0.78 4.91
N LEU A 99 5.63 1.96 4.66
CA LEU A 99 6.17 2.30 3.33
C LEU A 99 7.27 1.31 2.88
N ASP A 100 8.02 0.74 3.82
CA ASP A 100 9.00 -0.32 3.51
C ASP A 100 8.32 -1.59 3.00
N ASN A 101 7.17 -1.97 3.58
CA ASN A 101 6.42 -3.14 3.10
C ASN A 101 5.87 -2.89 1.68
N ILE A 102 5.39 -1.68 1.38
CA ILE A 102 4.95 -1.31 0.02
C ILE A 102 6.14 -1.35 -0.95
N TYR A 103 7.29 -0.83 -0.55
CA TYR A 103 8.52 -0.92 -1.34
C TYR A 103 8.88 -2.39 -1.59
N CYS A 104 8.89 -3.25 -0.57
CA CYS A 104 9.18 -4.68 -0.71
C CYS A 104 8.19 -5.37 -1.67
N LEU A 105 6.89 -5.13 -1.51
CA LEU A 105 5.85 -5.63 -2.42
C LEU A 105 6.17 -5.20 -3.86
N THR A 106 6.24 -3.89 -4.09
CA THR A 106 6.34 -3.32 -5.45
C THR A 106 7.71 -3.44 -6.12
N SER A 107 8.76 -3.77 -5.37
CA SER A 107 10.11 -4.00 -5.92
C SER A 107 10.34 -5.43 -6.40
N SER A 108 9.59 -6.40 -5.85
CA SER A 108 9.75 -7.82 -6.17
C SER A 108 9.21 -8.19 -7.57
N LYS A 109 8.10 -7.57 -7.97
CA LYS A 109 7.44 -7.76 -9.27
C LYS A 109 6.59 -6.54 -9.62
N LYS A 110 6.12 -6.47 -10.87
CA LYS A 110 5.20 -5.41 -11.29
C LYS A 110 3.90 -5.51 -10.49
N HIS A 111 3.41 -4.36 -10.04
CA HIS A 111 2.16 -4.23 -9.33
C HIS A 111 1.29 -3.20 -10.01
N GLU A 112 -0.02 -3.42 -9.89
CA GLU A 112 -1.08 -2.49 -10.23
C GLU A 112 -1.75 -1.96 -8.95
N LEU A 113 -2.35 -0.78 -9.08
CA LEU A 113 -3.01 -0.07 -8.00
C LEU A 113 -4.45 0.22 -8.39
N ARG A 114 -5.37 -0.12 -7.49
CA ARG A 114 -6.77 0.29 -7.56
C ARG A 114 -7.13 1.09 -6.32
N VAL A 115 -7.49 2.35 -6.52
CA VAL A 115 -8.01 3.21 -5.47
C VAL A 115 -9.53 3.20 -5.57
N VAL A 116 -10.20 2.69 -4.54
CA VAL A 116 -11.66 2.64 -4.45
C VAL A 116 -12.13 3.76 -3.54
N LEU A 117 -13.02 4.62 -4.04
CA LEU A 117 -13.57 5.76 -3.30
C LEU A 117 -15.08 5.57 -3.15
N GLU A 118 -15.58 5.71 -1.93
CA GLU A 118 -17.01 5.68 -1.63
C GLU A 118 -17.44 7.02 -1.01
N ASP A 119 -18.52 7.60 -1.53
CA ASP A 119 -19.12 8.80 -0.96
C ASP A 119 -20.14 8.48 0.16
N PHE A 120 -20.66 9.53 0.82
CA PHE A 120 -21.59 9.39 1.94
C PHE A 120 -22.96 8.81 1.55
N GLU A 121 -23.27 8.76 0.25
CA GLU A 121 -24.49 8.17 -0.29
C GLU A 121 -24.29 6.70 -0.70
N GLY A 122 -23.08 6.16 -0.46
CA GLY A 122 -22.70 4.79 -0.80
C GLY A 122 -22.38 4.59 -2.28
N LYS A 123 -22.18 5.67 -3.04
CA LYS A 123 -21.74 5.56 -4.43
C LYS A 123 -20.24 5.34 -4.47
N THR A 124 -19.84 4.28 -5.15
CA THR A 124 -18.43 3.90 -5.32
C THR A 124 -17.93 4.24 -6.71
N VAL A 125 -16.72 4.79 -6.79
CA VAL A 125 -15.93 4.96 -8.03
C VAL A 125 -14.52 4.42 -7.80
N TYR A 126 -13.75 4.22 -8.86
CA TYR A 126 -12.35 3.81 -8.72
C TYR A 126 -11.41 4.51 -9.69
N ALA A 127 -10.13 4.55 -9.33
CA ALA A 127 -9.01 4.90 -10.19
C ALA A 127 -8.09 3.68 -10.28
N TYR A 128 -7.72 3.28 -11.49
CA TYR A 128 -6.83 2.14 -11.72
C TYR A 128 -5.53 2.60 -12.38
N CYS A 129 -4.40 2.11 -11.89
CA CYS A 129 -3.08 2.32 -12.48
C CYS A 129 -2.43 0.95 -12.74
N GLY A 130 -2.25 0.60 -14.01
CA GLY A 130 -1.60 -0.66 -14.41
C GLY A 130 -0.08 -0.70 -14.18
N SER A 131 0.49 0.32 -13.54
CA SER A 131 1.83 0.30 -12.99
C SER A 131 1.85 1.14 -11.72
N PHE A 132 2.32 0.54 -10.63
CA PHE A 132 2.49 1.17 -9.33
C PHE A 132 3.78 0.65 -8.68
N ALA A 133 4.61 1.58 -8.24
CA ALA A 133 5.80 1.27 -7.45
C ALA A 133 6.13 2.39 -6.48
N VAL A 134 6.73 2.03 -5.36
CA VAL A 134 7.29 2.96 -4.37
C VAL A 134 8.78 2.69 -4.30
N GLY A 135 9.61 3.73 -4.23
CA GLY A 135 11.06 3.60 -4.03
C GLY A 135 11.44 3.29 -2.58
N ASP A 136 12.72 3.07 -2.31
CA ASP A 136 13.23 2.86 -0.96
C ASP A 136 13.29 4.17 -0.14
N GLU A 137 13.65 4.08 1.14
CA GLU A 137 13.81 5.26 2.00
C GLU A 137 14.86 6.27 1.46
N SER A 138 15.93 5.76 0.83
CA SER A 138 17.03 6.58 0.30
C SER A 138 16.58 7.47 -0.86
N SER A 139 15.63 6.99 -1.67
CA SER A 139 14.92 7.76 -2.69
C SER A 139 13.86 8.72 -2.12
N GLY A 140 13.55 8.61 -0.83
CA GLY A 140 12.44 9.31 -0.18
C GLY A 140 11.08 8.67 -0.48
N TYR A 141 11.05 7.35 -0.66
CA TYR A 141 9.87 6.58 -1.03
C TYR A 141 9.17 7.12 -2.27
N GLN A 142 9.92 7.42 -3.34
CA GLN A 142 9.36 8.05 -4.54
C GLN A 142 8.21 7.23 -5.16
N LEU A 143 7.09 7.88 -5.49
CA LEU A 143 5.96 7.22 -6.17
C LEU A 143 6.22 7.11 -7.66
N THR A 144 5.94 5.93 -8.23
CA THR A 144 5.81 5.74 -9.67
C THR A 144 4.44 5.18 -9.98
N VAL A 145 3.68 5.89 -10.82
CA VAL A 145 2.38 5.42 -11.35
C VAL A 145 2.34 5.57 -12.86
N GLY A 146 1.61 4.66 -13.51
CA GLY A 146 1.42 4.68 -14.96
C GLY A 146 0.23 3.83 -15.39
N ASN A 147 -0.05 3.83 -16.70
CA ASN A 147 -1.14 3.07 -17.31
C ASN A 147 -2.49 3.31 -16.63
N PHE A 148 -2.86 4.59 -16.46
CA PHE A 148 -4.11 4.97 -15.82
C PHE A 148 -5.34 4.57 -16.66
N THR A 149 -6.35 4.03 -15.98
CA THR A 149 -7.70 3.77 -16.51
C THR A 149 -8.73 4.43 -15.59
N ASP A 150 -9.63 5.21 -16.18
CA ASP A 150 -10.66 5.91 -15.43
C ASP A 150 -11.84 4.99 -15.09
N GLY A 151 -12.08 4.81 -13.79
CA GLY A 151 -13.27 4.14 -13.23
C GLY A 151 -14.27 5.12 -12.63
N GLY A 152 -14.22 6.40 -13.01
CA GLY A 152 -15.10 7.48 -12.54
C GLY A 152 -14.55 8.31 -11.40
N ALA A 153 -13.36 7.98 -10.88
CA ALA A 153 -12.66 8.77 -9.86
C ALA A 153 -11.80 9.91 -10.46
N GLY A 154 -11.45 9.82 -11.75
CA GLY A 154 -10.50 10.71 -12.40
C GLY A 154 -9.03 10.44 -12.04
N ASP A 155 -8.12 11.01 -12.83
CA ASP A 155 -6.67 10.82 -12.67
C ASP A 155 -6.08 11.81 -11.67
N ALA A 156 -6.37 11.61 -10.39
CA ALA A 156 -5.84 12.50 -9.35
C ALA A 156 -4.38 12.18 -8.99
N LEU A 157 -3.86 10.98 -9.29
CA LEU A 157 -2.50 10.56 -8.93
C LEU A 157 -1.42 11.04 -9.92
N VAL A 158 -1.78 11.42 -11.15
CA VAL A 158 -0.81 11.92 -12.14
C VAL A 158 0.07 13.05 -11.63
N ASN A 159 -0.49 13.99 -10.86
CA ASN A 159 0.25 15.12 -10.29
C ASN A 159 1.22 14.70 -9.17
N HIS A 160 1.05 13.51 -8.62
CA HIS A 160 1.85 12.92 -7.55
C HIS A 160 2.91 11.95 -8.09
N ASN A 161 2.87 11.61 -9.39
CA ASN A 161 3.87 10.74 -10.01
C ASN A 161 5.28 11.35 -9.90
N GLN A 162 6.26 10.51 -9.57
CA GLN A 162 7.66 10.87 -9.31
C GLN A 162 7.90 11.77 -8.10
N MET A 163 6.88 12.07 -7.31
CA MET A 163 7.05 12.85 -6.08
C MET A 163 7.58 11.96 -4.96
N LYS A 164 8.31 12.58 -4.04
CA LYS A 164 8.79 11.95 -2.80
C LYS A 164 7.70 12.04 -1.73
N PHE A 165 7.78 11.16 -0.75
CA PHE A 165 6.84 11.15 0.35
C PHE A 165 7.15 12.26 1.35
N THR A 166 6.18 13.11 1.66
CA THR A 166 6.32 14.25 2.58
C THR A 166 5.46 14.06 3.82
N THR A 167 6.05 14.32 4.97
CA THR A 167 5.42 14.24 6.31
C THR A 167 5.53 15.59 7.02
N LEU A 168 4.92 15.73 8.20
CA LEU A 168 4.98 16.98 8.98
C LEU A 168 6.41 17.38 9.38
N ASP A 169 7.28 16.40 9.58
CA ASP A 169 8.64 16.51 10.06
C ASP A 169 9.69 16.39 8.94
N ARG A 170 9.31 15.86 7.77
CA ARG A 170 10.19 15.72 6.60
C ARG A 170 9.55 16.35 5.36
N ASP A 171 10.08 17.50 4.97
CA ASP A 171 9.66 18.23 3.78
C ASP A 171 10.45 17.74 2.55
N ASN A 172 9.80 16.94 1.71
CA ASN A 172 10.33 16.50 0.42
C ASN A 172 9.47 16.98 -0.75
N ASP A 173 8.53 17.90 -0.51
CA ASP A 173 7.63 18.40 -1.54
C ASP A 173 8.31 19.49 -2.37
N LEU A 174 7.64 19.97 -3.42
CA LEU A 174 8.24 20.95 -4.32
C LEU A 174 7.83 22.39 -3.98
N LEU A 175 7.02 22.63 -2.94
CA LEU A 175 6.53 23.95 -2.61
C LEU A 175 7.63 24.73 -1.86
N ASP A 176 8.04 25.86 -2.43
CA ASP A 176 9.11 26.64 -1.83
C ASP A 176 8.66 27.26 -0.50
N LYS A 177 9.45 27.03 0.56
CA LYS A 177 9.31 27.66 1.90
C LYS A 177 8.05 27.28 2.69
N GLU A 178 7.22 26.36 2.20
CA GLU A 178 6.05 25.84 2.91
C GLU A 178 6.02 24.31 2.79
N ASN A 179 5.67 23.62 3.88
CA ASN A 179 5.51 22.17 3.88
C ASN A 179 4.02 21.82 3.67
N CYS A 180 3.72 21.13 2.58
CA CYS A 180 2.38 20.70 2.19
C CYS A 180 1.73 19.80 3.24
N ALA A 181 2.48 18.89 3.86
CA ALA A 181 1.95 18.05 4.93
C ALA A 181 1.48 18.86 6.13
N ARG A 182 2.19 19.94 6.49
CA ARG A 182 1.76 20.86 7.57
C ARG A 182 0.52 21.66 7.18
N LYS A 183 0.43 22.09 5.92
CA LYS A 183 -0.68 22.90 5.41
C LYS A 183 -1.98 22.10 5.27
N TYR A 184 -1.89 20.88 4.78
CA TYR A 184 -3.04 20.03 4.47
C TYR A 184 -3.25 18.87 5.47
N LEU A 185 -2.47 18.87 6.56
CA LEU A 185 -2.62 17.96 7.70
C LEU A 185 -2.76 16.51 7.25
N GLY A 186 -1.74 16.02 6.56
CA GLY A 186 -1.66 14.65 6.06
C GLY A 186 -0.28 14.38 5.51
N ALA A 187 0.11 13.12 5.38
CA ALA A 187 1.39 12.74 4.77
C ALA A 187 1.14 12.05 3.44
N PHE A 188 1.78 12.49 2.36
CA PHE A 188 1.50 11.99 1.02
C PHE A 188 2.66 12.30 0.07
N TRP A 189 2.58 11.78 -1.15
CA TRP A 189 3.48 12.12 -2.25
C TRP A 189 3.20 13.53 -2.80
N TYR A 190 3.34 14.57 -1.96
CA TYR A 190 2.99 15.93 -2.33
C TYR A 190 3.89 16.50 -3.44
N ASN A 191 3.26 17.25 -4.36
CA ASN A 191 3.90 18.10 -5.35
C ASN A 191 3.87 19.57 -4.87
N LYS A 192 2.97 20.41 -5.42
CA LYS A 192 2.74 21.80 -4.98
C LYS A 192 1.24 22.16 -4.87
N CYS A 193 0.42 21.53 -4.04
CA CYS A 193 0.72 20.46 -3.09
C CYS A 193 0.07 19.15 -3.53
N HIS A 194 -1.23 19.16 -3.85
CA HIS A 194 -1.93 17.93 -4.19
C HIS A 194 -3.13 18.16 -5.11
N THR A 195 -3.52 17.08 -5.79
CA THR A 195 -4.81 16.90 -6.45
C THR A 195 -5.66 15.85 -5.75
N ALA A 196 -5.06 15.02 -4.89
CA ALA A 196 -5.73 14.15 -3.94
C ALA A 196 -5.02 14.18 -2.57
N ASN A 197 -5.78 14.07 -1.49
CA ASN A 197 -5.22 13.98 -0.13
C ASN A 197 -5.94 12.89 0.67
N PRO A 198 -5.79 11.61 0.31
CA PRO A 198 -6.45 10.50 1.01
C PRO A 198 -5.98 10.36 2.47
N ASN A 199 -4.83 10.97 2.78
CA ASN A 199 -4.14 10.92 4.05
C ASN A 199 -4.37 12.18 4.90
N GLY A 200 -5.27 13.06 4.44
CA GLY A 200 -5.66 14.26 5.13
C GLY A 200 -6.69 14.01 6.23
N VAL A 201 -7.07 15.09 6.92
CA VAL A 201 -8.14 15.05 7.93
C VAL A 201 -9.45 14.59 7.29
N TYR A 202 -10.03 13.51 7.82
CA TYR A 202 -11.36 13.04 7.46
C TYR A 202 -12.42 14.08 7.85
N ARG A 203 -13.32 14.42 6.92
CA ARG A 203 -14.37 15.43 7.11
C ARG A 203 -15.71 14.86 6.72
N TRP A 204 -16.72 15.05 7.57
CA TRP A 204 -18.09 14.67 7.25
C TRP A 204 -18.73 15.75 6.35
N GLY A 205 -19.04 15.39 5.10
CA GLY A 205 -19.70 16.28 4.14
C GLY A 205 -18.78 17.28 3.41
N ALA A 206 -19.34 17.96 2.41
CA ALA A 206 -18.66 18.97 1.60
C ALA A 206 -18.70 20.35 2.29
N ASP A 207 -17.83 20.57 3.29
CA ASP A 207 -17.68 21.89 3.91
C ASP A 207 -16.55 22.68 3.26
N GLY A 208 -16.90 23.77 2.55
CA GLY A 208 -16.00 24.63 1.78
C GLY A 208 -15.23 25.68 2.58
N THR A 209 -15.21 25.59 3.91
CA THR A 209 -14.63 26.61 4.79
C THR A 209 -13.11 26.50 5.02
N LEU A 210 -12.46 25.42 4.57
CA LEU A 210 -10.99 25.30 4.52
C LEU A 210 -10.58 24.57 3.24
N LEU A 211 -9.47 24.98 2.63
CA LEU A 211 -8.89 24.39 1.41
C LEU A 211 -8.51 22.91 1.65
N GLY A 212 -9.45 21.99 1.56
CA GLY A 212 -9.24 20.56 1.69
C GLY A 212 -10.42 19.80 1.07
N SER A 213 -10.11 18.88 0.16
CA SER A 213 -11.10 17.97 -0.43
C SER A 213 -11.77 17.14 0.67
N ALA A 214 -13.11 17.10 0.66
CA ALA A 214 -13.91 16.29 1.57
C ALA A 214 -13.43 14.82 1.53
N GLY A 215 -13.18 14.24 2.71
CA GLY A 215 -12.67 12.87 2.81
C GLY A 215 -13.76 11.86 2.45
N SER A 216 -13.55 11.12 1.37
CA SER A 216 -14.24 9.85 1.10
C SER A 216 -13.57 8.75 1.91
N LEU A 217 -14.31 7.72 2.33
CA LEU A 217 -13.69 6.49 2.83
C LEU A 217 -12.99 5.82 1.64
N GLY A 218 -11.69 6.08 1.50
CA GLY A 218 -10.88 5.52 0.41
C GLY A 218 -10.24 4.21 0.85
N ARG A 219 -10.57 3.11 0.19
CA ARG A 219 -9.81 1.86 0.30
C ARG A 219 -8.77 1.83 -0.81
N VAL A 220 -7.51 1.56 -0.46
CA VAL A 220 -6.47 1.35 -1.45
C VAL A 220 -6.24 -0.15 -1.58
N MET A 221 -6.29 -0.65 -2.82
CA MET A 221 -6.09 -2.05 -3.14
C MET A 221 -4.92 -2.15 -4.12
N THR A 222 -4.00 -3.08 -3.89
CA THR A 222 -2.89 -3.35 -4.80
C THR A 222 -2.90 -4.82 -5.17
N THR A 223 -2.66 -5.16 -6.44
CA THR A 223 -2.48 -6.55 -6.89
C THR A 223 -1.46 -6.60 -8.01
N HIS A 224 -1.19 -7.79 -8.54
CA HIS A 224 -0.27 -8.05 -9.63
C HIS A 224 -0.97 -8.03 -10.99
#